data_AF-A0A0H4A6X3-F1
#
_entry.id   AF-A0A0H4A6X3-F1
#
_cell.length_a   1.000
_cell.length_b   1.000
_cell.length_c   1.000
_cell.angle_alpha   90.00
_cell.angle_beta   90.00
_cell.angle_gamma   90.00
#
_symmetry.space_group_name_H-M   'P 1'
#
loop_
_entity.id
_entity.type
_entity.pdbx_description
1 polymer ?
#
loop_
_entity_poly.entity_id
_entity_poly.type
_entity_poly.pdbx_seq_one_letter_code
_entity_poly.pdbx_strand_id
1 'polypeptide(L)'
;SAATINIDWSPQVRIKSSKLGDKVAKRLLSGERLDNYNAIEGNLMVHDLRKGIPFESGSIDAVYHSHVLEHIDRDGIDGFLAEIKRVLKPGGR
;
A
#
# COMPACT_ATOMS: atom_id res chain seq x y z
N SER A 1 16.38 -2.11 11.51
CA SER A 1 15.45 -1.83 10.40
C SER A 1 14.13 -1.41 11.01
N ALA A 2 13.51 -0.30 10.57
CA ALA A 2 12.16 0.05 11.01
C ALA A 2 11.16 -0.94 10.37
N ALA A 3 10.13 -1.35 11.11
CA ALA A 3 9.08 -2.19 10.55
C ALA A 3 8.21 -1.33 9.62
N THR A 4 8.32 -1.55 8.31
CA THR A 4 7.50 -0.86 7.31
C THR A 4 6.37 -1.78 6.84
N ILE A 5 5.21 -1.20 6.55
CA ILE A 5 4.07 -1.89 5.95
C ILE A 5 3.74 -1.16 4.65
N ASN A 6 3.79 -1.87 3.52
CA ASN A 6 3.40 -1.34 2.23
C ASN A 6 1.91 -1.64 2.02
N ILE A 7 1.09 -0.59 1.97
CA ILE A 7 -0.35 -0.71 1.71
C ILE A 7 -0.61 -0.48 0.22
N ASP A 8 -1.26 -1.45 -0.44
CA ASP A 8 -1.60 -1.33 -1.85
C ASP A 8 -2.91 -2.09 -2.17
N TRP A 9 -3.76 -1.49 -3.00
CA TRP A 9 -5.00 -2.09 -3.49
C TRP A 9 -4.91 -2.60 -4.94
N SER A 10 -3.72 -2.52 -5.55
CA SER A 10 -3.50 -2.88 -6.94
C SER A 10 -3.82 -4.36 -7.21
N PRO A 11 -4.30 -4.70 -8.42
CA PRO A 11 -4.56 -6.09 -8.79
C PRO A 11 -3.33 -7.00 -8.62
N GLN A 12 -2.12 -6.48 -8.84
CA GLN A 12 -0.88 -7.26 -8.76
C GLN A 12 -0.62 -7.71 -7.32
N VAL A 13 -0.74 -6.80 -6.35
CA VAL A 13 -0.55 -7.12 -4.92
C VAL A 13 -1.65 -8.05 -4.41
N ARG A 14 -2.89 -7.87 -4.88
CA ARG A 14 -4.02 -8.79 -4.60
C ARG A 14 -3.80 -10.21 -5.12
N ILE A 15 -3.20 -10.35 -6.31
CA ILE A 15 -2.84 -11.66 -6.85
C ILE A 15 -1.69 -12.25 -6.02
N LYS A 16 -0.68 -11.43 -5.70
CA LYS A 16 0.49 -11.83 -4.93
C LYS A 16 0.17 -12.28 -3.50
N SER A 17 -0.91 -11.77 -2.90
CA SER A 17 -1.38 -12.23 -1.57
C SER A 17 -2.03 -13.62 -1.60
N SER A 18 -2.36 -14.16 -2.77
CA SER A 18 -2.89 -15.52 -2.93
C SER A 18 -1.79 -16.50 -3.32
N LYS A 19 -1.58 -17.57 -2.53
CA LYS A 19 -0.57 -18.60 -2.86
C LYS A 19 -0.79 -19.27 -4.22
N LEU A 20 -2.05 -19.44 -4.62
CA LEU A 20 -2.38 -20.01 -5.93
C LEU A 20 -2.23 -18.96 -7.03
N GLY A 21 -2.74 -17.75 -6.79
CA GLY A 21 -2.66 -16.63 -7.74
C GLY A 21 -1.20 -16.28 -8.08
N ASP A 22 -0.35 -16.21 -7.06
CA ASP A 22 1.08 -15.93 -7.20
C ASP A 22 1.79 -16.97 -8.07
N LYS A 23 1.52 -18.27 -7.84
CA LYS A 23 2.10 -19.36 -8.65
C LYS A 23 1.64 -19.28 -10.11
N VAL A 24 0.35 -19.00 -10.32
CA VAL A 24 -0.20 -18.88 -11.68
C VAL A 24 0.40 -17.67 -12.39
N ALA A 25 0.46 -16.50 -11.74
CA ALA A 25 1.06 -15.29 -12.30
C ALA A 25 2.53 -15.53 -12.68
N LYS A 26 3.33 -16.14 -11.81
CA LYS A 26 4.74 -16.45 -12.08
C LYS A 26 4.95 -17.43 -13.25
N ARG A 27 3.96 -18.25 -13.58
CA ARG A 27 4.01 -19.15 -14.74
C ARG A 27 3.63 -18.45 -16.05
N LEU A 28 2.81 -17.40 -15.98
CA LEU A 28 2.32 -16.67 -17.14
C LEU A 28 3.18 -15.45 -17.50
N LEU A 29 3.84 -14.85 -16.51
CA LEU A 29 4.74 -13.72 -16.71
C LEU A 29 6.14 -14.19 -17.14
N SER A 30 6.84 -13.35 -17.90
CA SER A 30 8.21 -13.63 -18.38
C SER A 30 9.02 -12.34 -18.51
N GLY A 31 10.34 -12.47 -18.50
CA GLY A 31 11.28 -11.34 -18.63
C GLY A 31 11.04 -10.26 -17.58
N GLU A 32 11.18 -9.00 -17.98
CA GLU A 32 11.06 -7.83 -17.09
C GLU A 32 9.75 -7.79 -16.30
N ARG A 33 8.63 -8.28 -16.87
CA ARG A 33 7.34 -8.32 -16.17
C ARG A 33 7.36 -9.27 -14.97
N LEU A 34 8.07 -10.40 -15.10
CA LEU A 34 8.26 -11.35 -14.01
C LEU A 34 9.22 -10.76 -12.97
N ASP A 35 10.28 -10.09 -13.41
CA ASP A 35 11.26 -9.44 -12.53
C ASP A 35 10.60 -8.35 -11.69
N ASN A 36 9.85 -7.44 -12.32
CA ASN A 36 9.09 -6.38 -11.64
C ASN A 36 8.04 -6.97 -10.68
N TYR A 37 7.31 -8.00 -11.11
CA TYR A 37 6.33 -8.66 -10.26
C TYR A 37 7.00 -9.34 -9.05
N ASN A 38 8.16 -9.96 -9.22
CA ASN A 38 8.92 -10.58 -8.14
C ASN A 38 9.48 -9.55 -7.16
N ALA A 39 9.92 -8.39 -7.66
CA ALA A 39 10.44 -7.27 -6.88
C ALA A 39 9.40 -6.61 -5.95
N ILE A 40 8.10 -6.91 -6.12
CA ILE A 40 7.07 -6.52 -5.14
C ILE A 40 7.34 -7.27 -3.82
N GLU A 41 8.03 -6.63 -2.88
CA GLU A 41 8.48 -7.25 -1.64
C GLU A 41 8.09 -6.44 -0.38
N GLY A 42 8.47 -6.96 0.79
CA GLY A 42 8.17 -6.35 2.08
C GLY A 42 6.88 -6.85 2.72
N ASN A 43 6.49 -6.19 3.82
CA ASN A 43 5.27 -6.51 4.55
C ASN A 43 4.07 -5.87 3.84
N LEU A 44 3.43 -6.61 2.95
CA LEU A 44 2.33 -6.14 2.11
C LEU A 44 0.99 -6.24 2.84
N MET A 45 0.21 -5.16 2.81
CA MET A 45 -1.16 -5.13 3.26
C MET A 45 -2.08 -4.76 2.10
N VAL A 46 -2.97 -5.68 1.73
CA VAL A 46 -3.99 -5.46 0.71
C VAL A 46 -5.15 -4.69 1.32
N HIS A 47 -5.23 -3.39 1.07
CA HIS A 47 -6.29 -2.55 1.63
C HIS A 47 -6.64 -1.36 0.73
N ASP A 48 -7.93 -1.04 0.67
CA ASP A 48 -8.47 0.08 -0.09
C ASP A 48 -8.46 1.35 0.78
N LEU A 49 -7.51 2.25 0.52
CA LEU A 49 -7.31 3.48 1.30
C LEU A 49 -8.49 4.46 1.24
N ARG A 50 -9.44 4.29 0.30
CA ARG A 50 -10.70 5.06 0.29
C ARG A 50 -11.58 4.75 1.51
N LYS A 51 -11.31 3.64 2.20
CA LYS A 51 -12.00 3.23 3.43
C LYS A 51 -11.30 3.74 4.71
N GLY A 52 -10.29 4.59 4.56
CA GLY A 52 -9.45 5.07 5.65
C GLY A 52 -8.19 4.21 5.83
N ILE A 53 -7.28 4.69 6.69
CA ILE A 53 -6.02 4.01 6.98
C ILE A 53 -6.25 3.07 8.17
N PRO A 54 -5.97 1.75 8.03
CA PRO A 54 -6.40 0.72 8.99
C PRO A 54 -5.48 0.63 10.23
N PHE A 55 -5.19 1.78 10.83
CA PHE A 55 -4.38 1.90 12.04
C PHE A 55 -5.07 2.82 13.05
N GLU A 56 -4.71 2.65 14.32
CA GLU A 56 -5.20 3.47 15.42
C GLU A 56 -4.72 4.93 15.31
N SER A 57 -5.40 5.83 16.00
CA SER A 57 -4.96 7.23 16.04
C SER A 57 -3.66 7.35 16.83
N GLY A 58 -2.71 8.15 16.33
CA GLY A 58 -1.44 8.37 17.00
C GLY A 58 -0.57 7.12 17.16
N SER A 59 -0.72 6.10 16.30
CA SER A 59 0.04 4.85 16.42
C SER A 59 1.22 4.74 15.45
N ILE A 60 1.29 5.59 14.43
CA ILE A 60 2.27 5.49 13.32
C ILE A 60 3.35 6.58 13.46
N ASP A 61 4.61 6.18 13.32
CA ASP A 61 5.75 7.10 13.41
C ASP A 61 5.94 7.94 12.14
N ALA A 62 5.69 7.35 10.96
CA ALA A 62 5.78 8.03 9.68
C ALA A 62 4.86 7.42 8.62
N VAL A 63 4.34 8.26 7.72
CA VAL A 63 3.61 7.86 6.51
C VAL A 63 4.38 8.34 5.29
N TYR A 64 4.68 7.43 4.36
CA TYR A 64 5.30 7.75 3.08
C TYR A 64 4.36 7.35 1.95
N HIS A 65 4.13 8.28 1.02
CA HIS A 65 3.39 8.02 -0.21
C HIS A 65 4.10 8.67 -1.40
N SER A 66 4.20 7.96 -2.53
CA SER A 66 4.74 8.50 -3.78
C SER A 66 3.76 8.22 -4.91
N HIS A 67 3.43 9.26 -5.69
CA HIS A 67 2.45 9.19 -6.78
C HIS A 67 1.06 8.67 -6.37
N VAL A 68 0.68 8.81 -5.09
CA VAL A 68 -0.62 8.34 -4.58
C VAL A 68 -1.68 9.43 -4.67
N LEU A 69 -1.32 10.69 -4.38
CA LEU A 69 -2.28 11.79 -4.28
C LEU A 69 -2.97 12.07 -5.62
N GLU A 70 -2.27 11.84 -6.72
CA GLU A 70 -2.75 12.01 -8.09
C GLU A 70 -3.85 11.02 -8.46
N HIS A 71 -4.00 9.93 -7.70
CA HIS A 71 -5.05 8.92 -7.88
C HIS A 71 -6.25 9.12 -6.95
N ILE A 72 -6.21 10.12 -6.07
CA ILE A 72 -7.30 10.42 -5.14
C ILE A 72 -8.20 11.46 -5.78
N ASP A 73 -9.51 11.22 -5.73
CA ASP A 73 -10.51 12.18 -6.22
C ASP A 73 -10.34 13.51 -5.48
N ARG A 74 -10.51 14.62 -6.21
CA ARG A 74 -10.31 15.98 -5.66
C ARG A 74 -11.13 16.23 -4.39
N ASP A 75 -12.34 15.70 -4.32
CA ASP A 75 -13.23 15.86 -3.17
C ASP A 75 -12.85 14.94 -1.99
N GLY A 76 -11.99 13.94 -2.22
CA GLY A 76 -11.51 12.99 -1.21
C GLY A 76 -10.15 13.33 -0.62
N ILE A 77 -9.42 14.30 -1.20
CA ILE A 77 -8.04 14.60 -0.79
C ILE A 77 -7.94 15.06 0.67
N ASP A 78 -8.84 15.95 1.10
CA ASP A 78 -8.85 16.49 2.46
C ASP A 78 -9.12 15.39 3.48
N GLY A 79 -10.04 14.46 3.16
CA GLY A 79 -10.33 13.29 3.99
C GLY A 79 -9.12 12.36 4.11
N PHE A 80 -8.41 12.12 3.00
CA PHE A 80 -7.21 11.28 3.02
C PHE A 80 -6.07 11.91 3.83
N LEU A 81 -5.81 13.21 3.67
CA LEU A 81 -4.80 13.92 4.45
C LEU A 81 -5.16 13.96 5.94
N ALA A 82 -6.45 14.09 6.28
CA ALA A 82 -6.93 13.99 7.65
C ALA A 82 -6.70 12.58 8.24
N GLU A 83 -6.91 11.52 7.46
CA GLU A 83 -6.59 10.15 7.86
C GLU A 83 -5.09 9.94 8.11
N ILE A 84 -4.22 10.48 7.25
CA ILE A 84 -2.77 10.47 7.48
C ILE A 84 -2.44 11.14 8.82
N LYS A 85 -2.97 12.35 9.04
CA LYS A 85 -2.75 13.08 10.30
C LYS A 85 -3.32 12.32 11.51
N ARG A 86 -4.45 11.64 11.36
CA ARG A 86 -5.09 10.87 12.45
C ARG A 86 -4.17 9.74 12.93
N VAL A 87 -3.57 8.99 12.01
CA VAL A 87 -2.75 7.81 12.37
C VAL A 87 -1.36 8.20 12.86
N LEU A 88 -0.84 9.36 12.48
CA LEU A 88 0.47 9.84 12.92
C LEU A 88 0.50 10.18 14.41
N LYS A 89 1.54 9.73 15.10
CA LYS A 89 1.91 10.18 16.46
C LYS A 89 2.10 11.70 16.48
N PRO A 90 1.95 12.37 17.64
CA PRO A 90 2.39 13.75 17.79
C PRO A 90 3.86 13.91 17.36
N GLY A 91 4.11 14.75 16.36
CA GLY A 91 5.45 14.94 15.77
C GLY A 91 5.90 13.86 14.77
N GLY A 92 5.01 12.93 14.41
CA GLY A 92 5.24 11.97 13.32
C GLY A 92 5.39 12.64 11.97
N ARG A 93 5.94 11.91 10.99
CA ARG A 93 6.30 12.43 9.67
C ARG A 93 5.40 11.99 8.54
#